data_AF-A0A931RXK3-F1
#
_entry.id   AF-A0A931RXK3-F1
#
_cell.length_a   1.000
_cell.length_b   1.000
_cell.length_c   1.000
_cell.angle_alpha   90.00
_cell.angle_beta   90.00
_cell.angle_gamma   90.00
#
_symmetry.space_group_name_H-M   'P 1'
#
loop_
_entity.id
_entity.type
_entity.pdbx_description
1 polymer ?
#
loop_
_entity_poly.entity_id
_entity_poly.type
_entity_poly.pdbx_seq_one_letter_code
_entity_poly.pdbx_strand_id
1 'polypeptide(L)'
;MDTISDMLTRIRNAVQAKKEVVEIPSSRMKKEIARVLKEEGYIANFKIFEDGKAGTLKILLRYTREKEPAITRIERVSKPSRRIYRSYQEADGGAQELGTVILSTSKGIVTSRQAKTLKVGGEILAKVW
;
A
#
# COMPACT_ATOMS: atom_id res chain seq x y z
N MET A 1 13.15 -11.67 6.18
CA MET A 1 12.44 -11.39 4.91
C MET A 1 11.43 -10.26 5.15
N ASP A 2 11.42 -9.19 4.34
CA ASP A 2 10.40 -8.13 4.43
C ASP A 2 9.18 -8.53 3.58
N THR A 3 8.09 -8.93 4.26
CA THR A 3 6.87 -9.41 3.59
C THR A 3 6.06 -8.29 2.95
N ILE A 4 6.20 -7.04 3.40
CA ILE A 4 5.55 -5.88 2.77
C ILE A 4 6.28 -5.56 1.48
N SER A 5 7.61 -5.54 1.51
CA SER A 5 8.43 -5.32 0.30
C SER A 5 8.12 -6.35 -0.79
N ASP A 6 7.91 -7.63 -0.43
CA ASP A 6 7.46 -8.67 -1.35
C ASP A 6 6.08 -8.36 -1.96
N MET A 7 5.09 -7.97 -1.13
CA MET A 7 3.76 -7.57 -1.61
C MET A 7 3.85 -6.44 -2.65
N LEU A 8 4.56 -5.35 -2.32
CA LEU A 8 4.67 -4.19 -3.21
C LEU A 8 5.42 -4.54 -4.51
N THR A 9 6.43 -5.41 -4.42
CA THR A 9 7.16 -5.91 -5.59
C THR A 9 6.26 -6.74 -6.51
N ARG A 10 5.43 -7.62 -5.96
CA ARG A 10 4.47 -8.41 -6.75
C ARG A 10 3.45 -7.54 -7.46
N ILE A 11 2.92 -6.51 -6.78
CA ILE A 11 2.00 -5.53 -7.37
C ILE A 11 2.68 -4.81 -8.53
N ARG A 12 3.88 -4.26 -8.32
CA ARG A 12 4.64 -3.56 -9.36
C ARG A 12 4.89 -4.45 -10.58
N ASN A 13 5.34 -5.68 -10.36
CA ASN A 13 5.63 -6.62 -11.46
C ASN A 13 4.34 -7.02 -12.20
N ALA A 14 3.22 -7.18 -11.50
CA ALA A 14 1.93 -7.48 -12.12
C ALA A 14 1.41 -6.31 -12.97
N VAL A 15 1.59 -5.07 -12.50
CA VAL A 15 1.29 -3.84 -13.26
C VAL A 15 2.15 -3.75 -14.53
N GLN A 16 3.47 -3.98 -14.42
CA GLN A 16 4.37 -3.98 -15.58
C GLN A 16 4.01 -5.07 -16.59
N ALA A 17 3.60 -6.24 -16.11
CA ALA A 17 3.12 -7.34 -16.95
C ALA A 17 1.66 -7.18 -17.43
N LYS A 18 1.01 -6.04 -17.14
CA LYS A 18 -0.39 -5.74 -17.51
C LYS A 18 -1.39 -6.82 -17.07
N LYS A 19 -1.14 -7.44 -15.91
CA LYS A 19 -2.04 -8.46 -15.34
C LYS A 19 -3.26 -7.79 -14.71
N GLU A 20 -4.42 -8.44 -14.80
CA GLU A 20 -5.62 -7.95 -14.12
C GLU A 20 -5.59 -8.27 -12.62
N VAL A 21 -5.07 -9.43 -12.24
CA VAL A 21 -5.08 -9.92 -10.86
C VAL A 21 -3.67 -10.30 -10.40
N VAL A 22 -3.37 -10.00 -9.14
CA VAL A 22 -2.16 -10.47 -8.46
C VAL A 22 -2.51 -11.22 -7.18
N GLU A 23 -1.81 -12.32 -6.94
CA GLU A 23 -2.00 -13.19 -5.78
C GLU A 23 -0.81 -13.08 -4.82
N ILE A 24 -1.11 -12.85 -3.55
CA ILE A 24 -0.12 -12.56 -2.52
C ILE A 24 -0.49 -13.33 -1.25
N PRO A 25 0.46 -13.96 -0.54
CA PRO A 25 0.18 -14.57 0.76
C PRO A 25 -0.40 -13.53 1.71
N SER A 26 -1.54 -13.83 2.31
CA SER A 26 -2.29 -12.91 3.16
C SER A 26 -1.60 -12.69 4.51
N SER A 27 -1.73 -11.47 5.04
CA SER A 27 -1.40 -11.14 6.43
C SER A 27 -2.26 -9.95 6.86
N ARG A 28 -2.45 -9.74 8.17
CA ARG A 28 -3.24 -8.60 8.67
C ARG A 28 -2.72 -7.26 8.12
N MET A 29 -1.40 -7.08 8.11
CA MET A 29 -0.76 -5.87 7.57
C MET A 29 -1.03 -5.68 6.07
N LYS A 30 -0.91 -6.75 5.28
CA LYS A 30 -1.13 -6.69 3.82
C LYS A 30 -2.61 -6.43 3.48
N LYS A 31 -3.54 -6.97 4.27
CA LYS A 31 -4.98 -6.71 4.16
C LYS A 31 -5.27 -5.21 4.36
N GLU A 32 -4.70 -4.60 5.40
CA GLU A 32 -4.87 -3.18 5.66
C GLU A 32 -4.25 -2.28 4.58
N ILE A 33 -3.06 -2.63 4.07
CA ILE A 33 -2.46 -1.91 2.94
C ILE A 33 -3.36 -2.00 1.71
N ALA A 34 -3.89 -3.18 1.38
CA ALA A 34 -4.82 -3.35 0.27
C ALA A 34 -6.13 -2.57 0.47
N ARG A 35 -6.63 -2.47 1.70
CA ARG A 35 -7.78 -1.62 2.03
C ARG A 35 -7.50 -0.15 1.69
N VAL A 36 -6.37 0.39 2.14
CA VAL A 36 -5.98 1.78 1.84
C VAL A 36 -5.80 1.99 0.33
N LEU A 37 -5.14 1.06 -0.37
CA LEU A 37 -4.99 1.14 -1.83
C LEU A 37 -6.34 1.18 -2.56
N LYS A 38 -7.36 0.47 -2.06
CA LYS A 38 -8.72 0.47 -2.63
C LYS A 38 -9.43 1.79 -2.34
N GLU A 39 -9.40 2.26 -1.09
CA GLU A 39 -10.04 3.51 -0.67
C GLU A 39 -9.50 4.73 -1.44
N GLU A 40 -8.19 4.74 -1.70
CA GLU A 40 -7.53 5.79 -2.48
C GLU A 40 -7.68 5.58 -4.00
N GLY A 41 -8.29 4.47 -4.43
CA GLY A 41 -8.63 4.22 -5.83
C GLY A 41 -7.50 3.66 -6.71
N TYR A 42 -6.35 3.27 -6.15
CA TYR A 42 -5.22 2.66 -6.86
C TYR A 42 -5.51 1.25 -7.35
N ILE A 43 -6.34 0.50 -6.62
CA ILE A 43 -6.79 -0.84 -7.02
C ILE A 43 -8.31 -0.85 -7.15
N ALA A 44 -8.84 -1.72 -8.01
CA ALA A 44 -10.28 -1.82 -8.22
C ALA A 44 -10.95 -2.55 -7.06
N ASN A 45 -10.36 -3.67 -6.61
CA ASN A 45 -10.86 -4.42 -5.46
C ASN A 45 -9.81 -5.38 -4.92
N PHE A 46 -10.08 -5.99 -3.76
CA PHE A 46 -9.33 -7.15 -3.28
C PHE A 46 -10.28 -8.16 -2.62
N LYS A 47 -9.88 -9.42 -2.59
CA LYS A 47 -10.56 -10.51 -1.89
C LYS A 47 -9.55 -11.36 -1.13
N ILE A 48 -10.00 -11.91 -0.01
CA ILE A 48 -9.22 -12.84 0.80
C ILE A 48 -9.83 -14.22 0.62
N PHE A 49 -8.99 -15.20 0.32
CA PHE A 49 -9.36 -16.59 0.24
C PHE A 49 -8.67 -17.32 1.39
N GLU A 50 -9.46 -17.96 2.24
CA GLU A 50 -8.95 -18.75 3.35
C GLU A 50 -8.83 -20.20 2.91
N ASP A 51 -7.63 -20.77 3.04
CA ASP A 51 -7.25 -22.10 2.57
C ASP A 51 -6.80 -23.01 3.73
N GLY A 52 -7.18 -22.65 4.96
CA GLY A 52 -6.72 -23.33 6.18
C GLY A 52 -5.26 -23.02 6.58
N LYS A 53 -4.57 -22.14 5.84
CA LYS A 53 -3.20 -21.66 6.16
C LYS A 53 -3.22 -20.13 6.37
N ALA A 54 -2.18 -19.42 5.90
CA ALA A 54 -2.10 -17.96 5.98
C ALA A 54 -3.14 -17.23 5.10
N GLY A 55 -3.84 -17.97 4.21
CA GLY A 55 -4.75 -17.43 3.21
C GLY A 55 -4.04 -16.74 2.05
N THR A 56 -4.82 -16.43 1.02
CA THR A 56 -4.36 -15.73 -0.19
C THR A 56 -5.13 -14.43 -0.36
N LEU A 57 -4.41 -13.33 -0.52
CA LEU A 57 -4.93 -12.02 -0.90
C LEU A 57 -4.86 -11.90 -2.42
N LYS A 58 -6.02 -11.84 -3.08
CA LYS A 58 -6.12 -11.53 -4.51
C LYS A 58 -6.49 -10.07 -4.68
N ILE A 59 -5.66 -9.33 -5.43
CA ILE A 59 -5.87 -7.91 -5.72
C ILE A 59 -6.22 -7.77 -7.19
N LEU A 60 -7.34 -7.09 -7.47
CA LEU A 60 -7.74 -6.68 -8.81
C LEU A 60 -7.15 -5.30 -9.09
N LEU A 61 -6.20 -5.24 -10.02
CA LEU A 61 -5.55 -4.01 -10.44
C LEU A 61 -6.50 -3.15 -11.26
N ARG A 62 -6.39 -1.83 -11.10
CA ARG A 62 -7.20 -0.86 -11.83
C ARG A 62 -6.43 -0.33 -13.03
N TYR A 63 -7.09 -0.30 -14.17
CA TYR A 63 -6.59 0.30 -15.40
C TYR A 63 -7.60 1.32 -15.94
N THR A 64 -7.12 2.33 -16.65
CA THR A 64 -7.95 3.29 -17.39
C THR A 64 -8.51 2.63 -18.66
N ARG A 65 -9.42 3.33 -19.36
CA ARG A 65 -9.93 2.86 -20.67
C ARG A 65 -8.82 2.71 -21.71
N GLU A 66 -7.76 3.50 -21.57
CA GLU A 66 -6.56 3.48 -22.41
C GLU A 66 -5.53 2.41 -21.98
N LYS A 67 -5.91 1.54 -21.04
CA LYS A 67 -5.07 0.49 -20.45
C LYS A 67 -3.85 1.00 -19.67
N GLU A 68 -3.89 2.25 -19.21
CA GLU A 68 -2.88 2.78 -18.30
C GLU A 68 -3.17 2.31 -16.87
N PRO A 69 -2.16 1.86 -16.11
CA PRO A 69 -2.37 1.43 -14.73
C PRO A 69 -2.63 2.62 -13.81
N ALA A 70 -3.56 2.46 -12.86
CA ALA A 70 -3.79 3.47 -11.82
C ALA A 70 -2.62 3.59 -10.83
N ILE A 71 -1.72 2.59 -10.79
CA ILE A 71 -0.48 2.62 -10.03
C ILE A 71 0.66 2.84 -11.03
N THR A 72 1.27 4.01 -10.98
CA THR A 72 2.47 4.34 -11.77
C THR A 72 3.73 3.94 -11.03
N ARG A 73 3.76 4.09 -9.70
CA ARG A 73 4.91 3.73 -8.85
C ARG A 73 4.45 3.27 -7.47
N ILE A 74 5.15 2.31 -6.91
CA ILE A 74 4.93 1.84 -5.55
C ILE A 74 6.25 1.45 -4.90
N GLU A 75 6.52 1.95 -3.70
CA GLU A 75 7.80 1.72 -3.03
C GLU A 75 7.68 1.52 -1.51
N ARG A 76 8.58 0.68 -0.98
CA ARG A 76 8.75 0.44 0.45
C ARG A 76 9.70 1.49 1.02
N VAL A 77 9.24 2.29 1.97
CA VAL A 77 10.04 3.37 2.60
C VAL A 77 10.80 2.87 3.82
N SER A 78 10.10 2.56 4.91
CA SER A 78 10.72 1.93 6.08
C SER A 78 11.17 0.51 5.71
N LYS A 79 12.27 0.00 6.26
CA LYS A 79 12.71 -1.39 6.03
C LYS A 79 13.07 -2.02 7.37
N PRO A 80 13.07 -3.35 7.53
CA PRO A 80 13.47 -3.97 8.79
C PRO A 80 14.85 -3.53 9.28
N SER A 81 15.80 -3.28 8.35
CA SER A 81 17.13 -2.76 8.66
C SER A 81 17.18 -1.26 8.98
N ARG A 82 16.16 -0.49 8.59
CA ARG A 82 16.08 0.95 8.84
C ARG A 82 14.63 1.41 8.92
N ARG A 83 14.13 1.52 10.15
CA ARG A 83 12.77 2.00 10.39
C ARG A 83 12.68 3.51 10.22
N ILE A 84 11.66 3.97 9.50
CA ILE A 84 11.43 5.40 9.24
C ILE A 84 10.16 5.82 9.94
N TYR A 85 10.28 6.66 10.96
CA TYR A 85 9.16 7.25 11.70
C TYR A 85 9.05 8.74 11.38
N ARG A 86 7.82 9.25 11.32
CA ARG A 86 7.52 10.67 11.12
C ARG A 86 6.36 11.12 11.99
N SER A 87 6.41 12.38 12.39
CA SER A 87 5.27 13.08 12.96
C SER A 87 4.17 13.26 11.90
N TYR A 88 2.94 13.52 12.32
CA TYR A 88 1.85 13.80 11.38
C TYR A 88 2.08 15.08 10.56
N GLN A 89 2.91 16.00 11.05
CA GLN A 89 3.25 17.25 10.36
C GLN A 89 4.19 17.01 9.18
N GLU A 90 5.04 15.98 9.26
CA GLU A 90 6.10 15.67 8.30
C GLU A 90 5.80 14.42 7.45
N ALA A 91 4.68 13.76 7.70
CA ALA A 91 4.33 12.46 7.11
C ALA A 91 4.27 12.48 5.57
N ASP A 92 3.91 13.62 4.99
CA ASP A 92 3.62 13.80 3.57
C ASP A 92 4.88 14.04 2.73
N GLY A 93 6.05 14.24 3.36
CA GLY A 93 7.28 14.58 2.65
C GLY A 93 7.33 16.03 2.10
N GLY A 94 6.23 16.79 2.18
CA GLY A 94 6.14 18.20 1.77
C GLY A 94 5.01 18.46 0.76
N ALA A 95 4.88 19.72 0.31
CA ALA A 95 3.79 20.17 -0.56
C ALA A 95 3.91 19.72 -2.04
N GLN A 96 5.03 19.11 -2.45
CA GLN A 96 5.33 18.81 -3.86
C GLN A 96 5.28 17.33 -4.23
N GLU A 97 5.20 16.40 -3.27
CA GLU A 97 5.04 14.98 -3.59
C GLU A 97 3.54 14.67 -3.82
N LEU A 98 3.08 14.79 -5.07
CA LEU A 98 1.83 14.17 -5.52
C LEU A 98 1.93 12.67 -5.22
N GLY A 99 1.00 12.07 -4.49
CA GLY A 99 1.02 10.63 -4.15
C GLY A 99 0.42 10.34 -2.76
N THR A 100 0.21 9.06 -2.46
CA THR A 100 -0.31 8.61 -1.17
C THR A 100 0.80 7.98 -0.34
N VAL A 101 1.04 8.55 0.84
CA VAL A 101 1.92 7.94 1.85
C VAL A 101 1.08 7.08 2.79
N ILE A 102 1.47 5.83 2.97
CA ILE A 102 0.81 4.87 3.87
C ILE A 102 1.63 4.75 5.14
N LEU A 103 0.99 4.97 6.30
CA LEU A 103 1.63 4.96 7.61
C LEU A 103 1.02 3.90 8.53
N SER A 104 1.86 3.30 9.37
CA SER A 104 1.43 2.52 10.53
C SER A 104 1.44 3.39 11.78
N THR A 105 0.26 3.61 12.34
CA THR A 105 0.05 4.48 13.51
C THR A 105 -0.58 3.69 14.65
N SER A 106 -0.68 4.29 15.84
CA SER A 106 -1.44 3.72 16.97
C SER A 106 -2.95 3.56 16.70
N LYS A 107 -3.47 4.22 15.67
CA LYS A 107 -4.87 4.13 15.22
C LYS A 107 -5.05 3.19 14.01
N GLY A 108 -4.02 2.45 13.63
CA GLY A 108 -4.03 1.53 12.50
C GLY A 108 -3.26 2.05 11.29
N ILE A 109 -3.50 1.43 10.14
CA ILE A 109 -2.88 1.80 8.86
C ILE A 109 -3.72 2.87 8.18
N VAL A 110 -3.13 4.03 7.97
CA VAL A 110 -3.82 5.24 7.47
C VAL A 110 -2.94 5.97 6.45
N THR A 111 -3.55 6.85 5.67
CA THR A 111 -2.79 7.74 4.77
C THR A 111 -2.19 8.93 5.53
N SER A 112 -1.20 9.61 4.96
CA SER A 112 -0.66 10.87 5.52
C SER A 112 -1.77 11.90 5.76
N ARG A 113 -2.71 12.01 4.82
CA ARG A 113 -3.87 12.91 4.95
C ARG A 113 -4.72 12.55 6.17
N GLN A 114 -5.05 11.27 6.33
CA GLN A 114 -5.82 10.80 7.50
C GLN A 114 -5.03 10.98 8.81
N ALA A 115 -3.72 10.70 8.79
CA ALA A 115 -2.83 10.89 9.93
C ALA A 115 -2.79 12.35 10.41
N LYS A 116 -2.80 13.32 9.47
CA LYS A 116 -2.91 14.75 9.77
C LYS A 116 -4.22 15.10 10.46
N THR A 117 -5.35 14.62 9.95
CA THR A 117 -6.67 14.85 10.57
C THR A 117 -6.73 14.27 11.98
N LEU A 118 -6.17 13.07 12.17
CA LEU A 118 -6.15 12.38 13.46
C LEU A 118 -5.03 12.87 14.41
N LYS A 119 -4.12 13.73 13.93
CA LYS A 119 -2.94 14.22 14.65
C LYS A 119 -2.07 13.09 15.24
N VAL A 120 -1.88 12.01 14.47
CA VAL A 120 -1.06 10.85 14.89
C VAL A 120 0.11 10.60 13.94
N GLY A 121 1.30 10.45 14.49
CA GLY A 121 2.50 10.03 13.74
C GLY A 121 2.60 8.51 13.62
N GLY A 122 3.64 8.03 12.94
CA GLY A 122 3.82 6.59 12.74
C GLY A 122 5.02 6.20 11.91
N GLU A 123 5.13 4.90 11.62
CA GLU A 123 6.11 4.33 10.69
C GLU A 123 5.64 4.56 9.25
N ILE A 124 6.47 5.15 8.40
CA ILE A 124 6.17 5.30 6.97
C ILE A 124 6.35 3.95 6.30
N LEU A 125 5.24 3.31 5.91
CA LEU A 125 5.27 2.00 5.30
C LEU A 125 5.65 2.08 3.82
N ALA A 126 4.86 2.81 3.04
CA ALA A 126 5.00 2.84 1.60
C ALA A 126 4.57 4.19 1.03
N LYS A 127 5.04 4.47 -0.18
CA LYS A 127 4.53 5.54 -1.03
C LYS A 127 3.99 4.94 -2.33
N VAL A 128 2.90 5.52 -2.81
CA VAL A 128 2.16 5.06 -3.99
C VAL A 128 1.79 6.26 -4.84
N TRP A 129 1.90 6.09 -6.15
CA TRP A 129 1.60 7.04 -7.21
C TRP A 129 0.91 6.31 -8.36
#